data_AF-E2AQR9-F1
#
_entry.id   AF-E2AQR9-F1
#
_cell.length_a   1.000
_cell.length_b   1.000
_cell.length_c   1.000
_cell.angle_alpha   90.00
_cell.angle_beta   90.00
_cell.angle_gamma   90.00
#
_symmetry.space_group_name_H-M   'P 1'
#
loop_
_entity.id
_entity.type
_entity.pdbx_description
1 polymer ?
#
loop_
_entity_poly.entity_id
_entity_poly.type
_entity_poly.pdbx_seq_one_letter_code
_entity_poly.pdbx_strand_id
1 'polypeptide(L)'
;KKTAKLGGKGKLTDALIKKLTKYYGLAIRRNSESKDNMKKEIMATFYHLISIDENPQHQFCPTGADSWCAYNAAQANKATYEHPAPLHPEIQKNILPIYEDLSRDDLL
;
A
#
# COMPACT_ATOMS: atom_id res chain seq x y z
N LYS A 1 9.12 16.35 -22.92
CA LYS A 1 8.39 15.95 -21.69
C LYS A 1 9.10 16.57 -20.49
N LYS A 2 8.45 17.38 -19.65
CA LYS A 2 9.02 17.80 -18.36
C LYS A 2 9.03 16.56 -17.45
N THR A 3 10.19 16.14 -16.98
CA THR A 3 10.31 15.09 -15.96
C THR A 3 9.75 15.63 -14.64
N ALA A 4 8.73 14.95 -14.11
CA ALA A 4 8.18 15.30 -12.80
C ALA A 4 9.27 15.20 -11.73
N LYS A 5 9.42 16.22 -10.88
CA LYS A 5 10.37 16.16 -9.76
C LYS A 5 9.72 15.40 -8.61
N LEU A 6 9.90 14.09 -8.62
CA LEU A 6 9.28 13.16 -7.67
C LEU A 6 10.04 13.03 -6.34
N GLY A 7 11.30 13.47 -6.27
CA GLY A 7 12.11 13.40 -5.05
C GLY A 7 11.94 14.62 -4.14
N GLY A 8 12.05 14.42 -2.83
CA GLY A 8 12.14 15.49 -1.83
C GLY A 8 11.24 15.29 -0.61
N LYS A 9 11.32 16.22 0.36
CA LYS A 9 10.48 16.22 1.57
C LYS A 9 9.00 16.23 1.17
N GLY A 10 8.21 15.33 1.76
CA GLY A 10 6.79 15.16 1.41
C GLY A 10 6.53 14.43 0.09
N LYS A 11 7.57 13.96 -0.60
CA LYS A 11 7.47 13.15 -1.83
C LYS A 11 8.26 11.84 -1.67
N LEU A 12 8.87 11.31 -2.74
CA LEU A 12 9.74 10.15 -2.65
C LEU A 12 11.04 10.52 -1.92
N THR A 13 11.28 9.80 -0.83
CA THR A 13 12.52 9.81 -0.05
C THR A 13 13.05 8.39 0.00
N ASP A 14 14.34 8.22 0.27
CA ASP A 14 14.94 6.88 0.41
C ASP A 14 14.23 6.03 1.47
N ALA A 15 13.78 6.66 2.55
CA ALA A 15 13.01 5.98 3.60
C ALA A 15 11.66 5.46 3.07
N LEU A 16 10.93 6.29 2.31
CA LEU A 16 9.68 5.87 1.69
C LEU A 16 9.92 4.76 0.66
N ILE A 17 10.93 4.87 -0.19
CA ILE A 17 11.27 3.85 -1.19
C ILE A 17 11.56 2.51 -0.50
N LYS A 18 12.40 2.50 0.54
CA LYS A 18 12.68 1.29 1.34
C LYS A 18 11.42 0.69 1.95
N LYS A 19 10.49 1.53 2.42
CA LYS A 19 9.19 1.09 2.97
C LYS A 19 8.34 0.39 1.90
N LEU A 20 8.20 1.00 0.71
CA LEU A 20 7.45 0.43 -0.42
C LEU A 20 8.04 -0.92 -0.86
N THR A 21 9.36 -1.00 -1.02
CA THR A 21 10.05 -2.25 -1.38
C THR A 21 9.86 -3.36 -0.33
N LYS A 22 9.92 -3.00 0.96
CA LYS A 22 9.65 -3.97 2.06
C LYS A 22 8.22 -4.51 1.97
N TYR A 23 7.25 -3.64 1.73
CA TYR A 23 5.83 -4.01 1.63
C TYR A 23 5.58 -4.95 0.46
N TYR A 24 6.10 -4.65 -0.73
CA TYR A 24 6.02 -5.54 -1.88
C TYR A 24 6.57 -6.95 -1.58
N GLY A 25 7.78 -7.02 -1.01
CA GLY A 25 8.37 -8.31 -0.65
C GLY A 25 7.58 -9.08 0.42
N LEU A 26 6.95 -8.39 1.37
CA LEU A 26 6.08 -9.04 2.37
C LEU A 26 4.80 -9.59 1.74
N ALA A 27 4.16 -8.85 0.83
CA ALA A 27 2.96 -9.28 0.14
C ALA A 27 3.19 -10.60 -0.62
N ILE A 28 4.32 -10.73 -1.30
CA ILE A 28 4.69 -11.97 -2.00
C ILE A 28 4.96 -13.11 -1.01
N ARG A 29 5.83 -12.88 -0.01
CA ARG A 29 6.27 -13.95 0.91
C ARG A 29 5.13 -14.49 1.79
N ARG A 30 4.12 -13.68 2.11
CA ARG A 30 2.97 -14.09 2.93
C ARG A 30 1.90 -14.86 2.16
N ASN A 31 1.90 -14.76 0.82
CA ASN A 31 0.89 -15.36 -0.05
C ASN A 31 1.54 -16.23 -1.12
N SER A 32 2.66 -16.88 -0.79
CA SER A 32 3.47 -17.71 -1.70
C SER A 32 2.67 -18.80 -2.44
N GLU A 33 1.56 -19.20 -1.86
CA GLU A 33 0.65 -20.25 -2.30
C GLU A 33 -0.50 -19.76 -3.20
N SER A 34 -0.69 -18.44 -3.37
CA SER A 34 -1.78 -17.89 -4.18
C SER A 34 -1.42 -16.57 -4.86
N LYS A 35 -1.28 -16.62 -6.19
CA LYS A 35 -1.05 -15.42 -7.02
C LYS A 35 -2.14 -14.37 -6.81
N ASP A 36 -3.41 -14.79 -6.73
CA ASP A 36 -4.52 -13.85 -6.52
C ASP A 36 -4.41 -13.13 -5.17
N ASN A 37 -3.96 -13.81 -4.13
CA ASN A 37 -3.72 -13.18 -2.84
C ASN A 37 -2.48 -12.27 -2.88
N MET A 38 -1.41 -12.66 -3.58
CA MET A 38 -0.25 -11.78 -3.81
C MET A 38 -0.70 -10.47 -4.47
N LYS A 39 -1.47 -10.54 -5.56
CA LYS A 39 -1.99 -9.35 -6.27
C LYS A 39 -2.77 -8.43 -5.34
N LYS A 40 -3.71 -9.01 -4.57
CA LYS A 40 -4.52 -8.28 -3.60
C LYS A 40 -3.64 -7.62 -2.55
N GLU A 41 -2.71 -8.33 -1.94
CA GLU A 41 -1.86 -7.76 -0.88
C GLU A 41 -0.84 -6.74 -1.43
N ILE A 42 -0.35 -6.91 -2.65
CA ILE A 42 0.47 -5.89 -3.34
C ILE A 42 -0.33 -4.60 -3.49
N MET A 43 -1.54 -4.67 -4.07
CA MET A 43 -2.41 -3.51 -4.23
C MET A 43 -2.87 -2.93 -2.89
N ALA A 44 -3.08 -3.77 -1.88
CA ALA A 44 -3.42 -3.34 -0.52
C ALA A 44 -2.40 -2.35 0.03
N THR A 45 -1.11 -2.56 -0.23
CA THR A 45 -0.06 -1.67 0.28
C THR A 45 -0.08 -0.29 -0.38
N PHE A 46 -0.52 -0.17 -1.65
CA PHE A 46 -0.75 1.12 -2.30
C PHE A 46 -1.96 1.83 -1.68
N TYR A 47 -3.11 1.16 -1.66
CA TYR A 47 -4.36 1.73 -1.13
C TYR A 47 -4.24 2.14 0.34
N HIS A 48 -3.50 1.35 1.14
CA HIS A 48 -3.18 1.66 2.52
C HIS A 48 -2.43 3.00 2.69
N LEU A 49 -1.55 3.36 1.75
CA LEU A 49 -0.73 4.58 1.82
C LEU A 49 -1.44 5.84 1.28
N ILE A 50 -2.58 5.68 0.60
CA ILE A 50 -3.39 6.78 0.09
C ILE A 50 -4.73 6.94 0.84
N SER A 51 -4.97 6.05 1.82
CA SER A 51 -6.17 6.04 2.65
C SER A 51 -6.21 7.23 3.60
N ILE A 52 -7.39 7.81 3.77
CA ILE A 52 -7.70 8.92 4.68
C ILE A 52 -8.97 8.60 5.46
N ASP A 53 -9.25 9.34 6.53
CA ASP A 53 -10.43 9.09 7.37
C ASP A 53 -11.75 9.23 6.60
N GLU A 54 -11.85 10.21 5.68
CA GLU A 54 -13.03 10.43 4.86
C GLU A 54 -13.22 9.39 3.74
N ASN A 55 -12.14 8.69 3.38
CA ASN A 55 -12.14 7.67 2.32
C ASN A 55 -11.16 6.53 2.68
N PRO A 56 -11.57 5.62 3.59
CA PRO A 56 -10.75 4.50 3.99
C PRO A 56 -10.65 3.45 2.88
N GLN A 57 -9.43 3.11 2.45
CA GLN A 57 -9.15 2.20 1.33
C GLN A 57 -8.38 0.96 1.81
N HIS A 58 -9.02 0.14 2.66
CA HIS A 58 -8.43 -1.09 3.23
C HIS A 58 -9.07 -2.37 2.70
N GLN A 59 -9.77 -2.31 1.56
CA GLN A 59 -10.55 -3.41 0.98
C GLN A 59 -9.74 -4.66 0.61
N PHE A 60 -8.43 -4.50 0.38
CA PHE A 60 -7.52 -5.61 0.07
C PHE A 60 -6.62 -6.00 1.24
N CYS A 61 -6.69 -5.28 2.36
CA CYS A 61 -5.94 -5.64 3.55
C CYS A 61 -6.59 -6.85 4.24
N PRO A 62 -5.82 -7.70 4.93
CA PRO A 62 -6.39 -8.77 5.75
C PRO A 62 -7.30 -8.19 6.84
N THR A 63 -8.35 -8.93 7.18
CA THR A 63 -9.27 -8.60 8.26
C THR A 63 -8.89 -9.31 9.55
N GLY A 64 -9.51 -8.92 10.67
CA GLY A 64 -9.31 -9.56 11.97
C GLY A 64 -8.38 -8.80 12.91
N ALA A 65 -8.43 -9.18 14.19
CA ALA A 65 -7.72 -8.51 15.28
C ALA A 65 -6.20 -8.57 15.14
N ASP A 66 -5.69 -9.64 14.53
CA ASP A 66 -4.25 -9.85 14.28
C ASP A 66 -3.79 -9.36 12.91
N SER A 67 -4.63 -8.59 12.21
CA SER A 67 -4.28 -8.02 10.91
C SER A 67 -3.08 -7.09 11.04
N TRP A 68 -2.13 -7.19 10.09
CA TRP A 68 -1.06 -6.19 10.00
C TRP A 68 -1.59 -4.80 9.62
N CYS A 69 -2.80 -4.72 9.06
CA CYS A 69 -3.46 -3.47 8.79
C CYS A 69 -4.09 -2.95 10.08
N ALA A 70 -3.47 -1.92 10.66
CA ALA A 70 -3.91 -1.31 11.91
C ALA A 70 -5.35 -0.78 11.85
N TYR A 71 -5.83 -0.31 10.70
CA TYR A 71 -7.24 0.06 10.52
C TYR A 71 -8.16 -1.15 10.68
N ASN A 72 -7.94 -2.24 9.92
CA ASN A 72 -8.77 -3.44 10.02
C ASN A 72 -8.67 -4.12 11.40
N ALA A 73 -7.49 -4.09 12.01
CA ALA A 73 -7.29 -4.57 13.38
C ALA A 73 -8.08 -3.72 14.40
N ALA A 74 -8.05 -2.39 14.27
CA ALA A 74 -8.83 -1.50 15.12
C ALA A 74 -10.35 -1.74 14.95
N GLN A 75 -10.83 -1.90 13.71
CA GLN A 75 -12.23 -2.23 13.43
C GLN A 75 -12.65 -3.55 14.09
N ALA A 76 -11.80 -4.59 14.00
CA ALA A 76 -12.07 -5.88 14.63
C ALA A 76 -12.08 -5.80 16.18
N ASN A 77 -11.21 -4.97 16.75
CA ASN A 77 -11.09 -4.76 18.19
C ASN A 77 -12.02 -3.66 18.75
N LYS A 78 -12.85 -3.03 17.89
CA LYS A 78 -13.70 -1.87 18.24
C LYS A 78 -12.89 -0.70 18.85
N ALA A 79 -11.68 -0.48 18.34
CA ALA A 79 -10.80 0.62 18.72
C ALA A 79 -10.87 1.76 17.70
N THR A 80 -10.49 2.96 18.11
CA THR A 80 -10.35 4.12 17.22
C THR A 80 -9.07 4.03 16.41
N TYR A 81 -9.10 4.52 15.17
CA TYR A 81 -7.93 4.62 14.30
C TYR A 81 -7.97 5.95 13.56
N GLU A 82 -6.82 6.63 13.49
CA GLU A 82 -6.64 7.86 12.72
C GLU A 82 -5.64 7.59 11.59
N HIS A 83 -5.97 8.03 10.39
CA HIS A 83 -5.09 7.84 9.24
C HIS A 83 -3.86 8.75 9.30
N PRO A 84 -2.66 8.23 8.97
CA PRO A 84 -1.53 9.10 8.72
C PRO A 84 -1.75 9.93 7.45
N ALA A 85 -0.98 11.00 7.29
CA ALA A 85 -1.00 11.79 6.06
C ALA A 85 -0.77 10.91 4.82
N PRO A 86 -1.63 11.00 3.79
CA PRO A 86 -1.52 10.17 2.61
C PRO A 86 -0.29 10.57 1.77
N LEU A 87 0.10 9.69 0.85
CA LEU A 87 1.13 10.04 -0.14
C LEU A 87 0.72 11.29 -0.94
N HIS A 88 1.70 12.11 -1.30
CA HIS A 88 1.44 13.29 -2.12
C HIS A 88 0.78 12.89 -3.46
N PRO A 89 -0.25 13.60 -3.96
CA PRO A 89 -1.02 13.19 -5.14
C PRO A 89 -0.18 12.91 -6.40
N GLU A 90 0.86 13.72 -6.63
CA GLU A 90 1.81 13.50 -7.72
C GLU A 90 2.55 12.16 -7.58
N ILE A 91 2.87 11.73 -6.35
CA ILE A 91 3.49 10.43 -6.12
C ILE A 91 2.49 9.31 -6.34
N GLN A 92 1.27 9.43 -5.81
CA GLN A 92 0.21 8.44 -6.05
C GLN A 92 0.03 8.16 -7.54
N LYS A 93 -0.11 9.22 -8.35
CA LYS A 93 -0.27 9.13 -9.81
C LYS A 93 0.90 8.43 -10.50
N ASN A 94 2.14 8.65 -10.04
CA ASN A 94 3.33 8.10 -10.69
C ASN A 94 3.66 6.68 -10.23
N ILE A 95 3.24 6.26 -9.02
CA ILE A 95 3.52 4.92 -8.51
C ILE A 95 2.39 3.92 -8.78
N LEU A 96 1.13 4.38 -8.97
CA LEU A 96 0.01 3.47 -9.25
C LEU A 96 0.28 2.56 -10.46
N PRO A 97 0.76 3.05 -11.63
CA PRO A 97 1.09 2.18 -12.75
C PRO A 97 2.19 1.15 -12.42
N ILE A 98 3.13 1.51 -11.53
CA ILE A 98 4.18 0.58 -11.08
C ILE A 98 3.56 -0.53 -10.23
N TYR A 99 2.59 -0.20 -9.37
CA TYR A 99 1.85 -1.19 -8.59
C TYR A 99 1.01 -2.13 -9.47
N GLU A 100 0.32 -1.56 -10.47
CA GLU A 100 -0.43 -2.34 -11.47
C GLU A 100 0.51 -3.30 -12.20
N ASP A 101 1.66 -2.80 -12.69
CA ASP A 101 2.66 -3.64 -13.36
C ASP A 101 3.20 -4.74 -12.43
N LEU A 102 3.60 -4.39 -11.21
CA LEU A 102 4.13 -5.34 -10.21
C LEU A 102 3.09 -6.37 -9.71
N SER A 103 1.81 -6.17 -10.04
CA SER A 103 0.70 -7.08 -9.71
C SER A 103 0.27 -7.97 -10.88
N ARG A 104 0.99 -7.95 -12.00
CA ARG A 104 0.66 -8.79 -13.16
C ARG A 104 1.00 -10.26 -12.93
N ASP A 105 0.19 -11.14 -13.51
CA ASP A 105 0.35 -12.61 -13.42
C ASP A 105 1.68 -13.16 -13.93
N ASP A 106 2.32 -12.46 -14.86
CA ASP A 106 3.58 -12.88 -15.46
C ASP A 106 4.81 -12.51 -14.60
N LEU A 107 4.62 -11.64 -13.60
CA LEU A 107 5.66 -11.27 -12.63
C LEU A 107 5.52 -11.98 -11.28
N LEU A 108 4.38 -12.64 -11.02
CA LEU A 108 4.06 -13.35 -9.77
C LEU A 108 4.05 -14.86 -9.99
#